data_AF-A0A7W9EWL6-F1
#
_entry.id   AF-A0A7W9EWL6-F1
#
_cell.length_a   1.000
_cell.length_b   1.000
_cell.length_c   1.000
_cell.angle_alpha   90.00
_cell.angle_beta   90.00
_cell.angle_gamma   90.00
#
_symmetry.space_group_name_H-M   'P 1'
#
loop_
_entity.id
_entity.type
_entity.pdbx_description
1 polymer ?
#
loop_
_entity_poly.entity_id
_entity_poly.type
_entity_poly.pdbx_seq_one_letter_code
_entity_poly.pdbx_strand_id
1 'polypeptide(L)' 'MAGKAEAAEARFVVRYRSDVTTANQIECDGQRFCVVGVDEIGRREALALIVRAV' A
#
# COMPACT_ATOMS: atom_id res chain seq x y z
N MET A 1 -14.58 -7.26 -26.10
CA MET A 1 -14.28 -6.02 -25.37
C MET A 1 -13.44 -6.38 -24.16
N ALA A 2 -12.26 -5.78 -24.03
CA ALA A 2 -11.30 -6.06 -22.97
C ALA A 2 -11.74 -5.39 -21.67
N GLY A 3 -12.13 -6.17 -20.66
CA GLY A 3 -12.24 -5.70 -19.29
C GLY A 3 -10.83 -5.58 -18.73
N LYS A 4 -10.31 -4.36 -18.61
CA LYS A 4 -9.17 -4.10 -17.72
C LYS A 4 -9.64 -4.51 -16.33
N ALA A 5 -9.11 -5.60 -15.79
CA ALA A 5 -9.19 -5.85 -14.36
C ALA A 5 -8.53 -4.65 -13.70
N GLU A 6 -9.33 -3.73 -13.16
CA GLU A 6 -8.85 -2.72 -12.23
C GLU A 6 -8.16 -3.51 -11.12
N ALA A 7 -6.84 -3.41 -11.07
CA ALA A 7 -6.08 -4.09 -10.05
C ALA A 7 -6.61 -3.58 -8.71
N ALA A 8 -7.24 -4.47 -7.95
CA ALA A 8 -7.92 -4.10 -6.73
C ALA A 8 -6.93 -3.36 -5.82
N GLU A 9 -7.21 -2.08 -5.56
CA GLU A 9 -6.45 -1.29 -4.61
C GLU A 9 -6.78 -1.80 -3.20
N ALA A 10 -5.75 -2.23 -2.48
CA ALA A 10 -5.85 -2.72 -1.12
C ALA A 10 -5.28 -1.67 -0.15
N ARG A 11 -5.73 -1.72 1.10
CA ARG A 11 -5.27 -0.82 2.15
C ARG A 11 -4.65 -1.62 3.29
N PHE A 12 -3.39 -1.32 3.60
CA PHE A 12 -2.68 -1.86 4.75
C PHE A 12 -2.51 -0.76 5.81
N VAL A 13 -2.66 -1.10 7.09
CA VAL A 13 -2.36 -0.19 8.19
C VAL A 13 -1.15 -0.73 8.94
N VAL A 14 -0.11 0.09 9.04
CA VAL A 14 1.13 -0.26 9.73
C VAL A 14 1.47 0.80 10.77
N ARG A 15 2.32 0.45 11.73
CA ARG A 15 2.89 1.44 12.65
C ARG A 15 3.63 2.53 11.88
N TYR A 16 3.63 3.74 12.42
CA TYR A 16 4.29 4.85 11.76
C TYR A 16 5.77 4.57 11.48
N ARG A 17 6.19 4.87 10.24
CA ARG A 17 7.56 4.74 9.76
C ARG A 17 7.85 5.84 8.75
N SER A 18 8.78 6.74 9.07
CA SER A 18 9.10 7.89 8.19
C SER A 18 9.84 7.52 6.91
N ASP A 19 10.32 6.28 6.80
CA ASP A 19 11.09 5.77 5.66
C ASP A 19 10.23 5.04 4.62
N VAL A 20 8.93 4.90 4.86
CA VAL A 20 8.00 4.26 3.91
C VAL A 20 7.47 5.28 2.92
N THR A 21 7.65 4.97 1.64
CA THR A 21 7.26 5.81 0.49
C THR A 21 6.60 4.95 -0.59
N THR A 22 6.11 5.60 -1.66
CA THR A 22 5.57 4.91 -2.85
C THR A 22 6.62 4.17 -3.69
N ALA A 23 7.92 4.35 -3.40
CA ALA A 23 8.97 3.56 -4.04
C ALA A 23 9.11 2.15 -3.43
N ASN A 24 8.44 1.87 -2.30
CA ASN A 24 8.53 0.61 -1.59
C ASN A 24 7.51 -0.42 -2.13
N GLN A 25 7.83 -1.69 -1.89
CA GLN A 25 6.94 -2.83 -2.14
C GLN A 25 6.68 -3.57 -0.83
N ILE A 26 5.51 -4.19 -0.74
CA ILE A 26 5.07 -5.00 0.39
C ILE A 26 4.92 -6.43 -0.11
N GLU A 27 5.40 -7.40 0.68
CA GLU A 27 5.09 -8.81 0.49
C GLU A 27 4.27 -9.27 1.71
N CYS A 28 3.10 -9.85 1.45
CA CYS A 28 2.19 -10.36 2.47
C CYS A 28 1.58 -11.67 1.96
N ASP A 29 1.68 -12.74 2.75
CA ASP A 29 1.21 -14.09 2.38
C ASP A 29 1.74 -14.58 1.02
N GLY A 30 2.98 -14.21 0.68
CA GLY A 30 3.62 -14.56 -0.60
C GLY A 30 3.12 -13.75 -1.80
N GLN A 31 2.18 -12.82 -1.60
CA GLN A 31 1.72 -11.88 -2.62
C GLN A 31 2.44 -10.54 -2.50
N ARG A 32 2.82 -9.98 -3.65
CA ARG A 32 3.52 -8.69 -3.73
C ARG A 32 2.58 -7.56 -4.12
N PHE A 33 2.79 -6.42 -3.49
CA PHE A 33 2.03 -5.21 -3.72
C PHE A 33 2.97 -4.01 -3.84
N CYS A 34 2.73 -3.15 -4.83
CA CYS A 34 3.39 -1.86 -4.93
C CYS A 34 2.62 -0.82 -4.13
N VAL A 35 3.33 0.00 -3.35
CA VAL A 35 2.72 1.13 -2.65
C VAL A 35 2.45 2.25 -3.65
N VAL A 36 1.19 2.66 -3.79
CA VAL A 36 0.78 3.76 -4.68
C VAL A 36 0.40 5.03 -3.91
N GLY A 37 0.12 4.90 -2.60
CA GLY A 37 -0.15 6.03 -1.71
C GLY A 37 0.21 5.73 -0.26
N VAL A 38 0.55 6.78 0.49
CA VAL A 38 0.88 6.70 1.91
C VAL A 38 0.19 7.85 2.63
N ASP A 39 -0.73 7.53 3.53
CA ASP A 39 -1.43 8.49 4.37
C ASP A 39 -1.01 8.33 5.83
N GLU A 40 -0.66 9.43 6.48
CA GLU A 40 -0.45 9.42 7.94
C GLU A 40 -1.79 9.34 8.68
N ILE A 41 -1.84 8.50 9.71
CA ILE A 41 -2.98 8.42 10.63
C ILE A 41 -2.53 8.98 11.99
N GLY A 42 -3.31 9.94 12.49
CA GLY A 42 -3.05 10.61 13.77
C GLY A 42 -1.81 11.51 13.71
N ARG A 43 -1.09 11.64 14.82
CA ARG A 43 0.18 12.36 14.92
C ARG A 43 1.34 11.36 14.99
N ARG A 44 1.67 10.74 13.87
CA ARG A 44 2.68 9.67 13.75
C ARG A 44 2.34 8.39 14.53
N GLU A 45 1.05 8.05 14.59
CA GLU A 45 0.61 6.80 15.24
C GLU A 45 0.70 5.62 14.26
N ALA A 46 0.26 5.84 13.02
CA ALA A 46 0.24 4.82 11.99
C ALA A 46 0.36 5.41 10.59
N LEU A 47 0.59 4.54 9.61
CA LEU A 47 0.45 4.84 8.18
C LEU A 47 -0.61 3.92 7.56
N ALA A 48 -1.46 4.49 6.71
CA ALA A 48 -2.26 3.76 5.75
C ALA A 48 -1.54 3.71 4.41
N LEU A 49 -1.19 2.51 3.97
CA LEU A 49 -0.56 2.24 2.69
C LEU A 49 -1.65 1.80 1.71
N ILE A 50 -1.82 2.59 0.65
CA ILE A 50 -2.67 2.24 -0.49
C ILE A 50 -1.77 1.49 -1.45
N VAL A 51 -2.14 0.26 -1.79
CA VAL A 51 -1.30 -0.62 -2.58
C VAL A 51 -2.04 -1.28 -3.71
N ARG A 52 -1.29 -1.70 -4.72
CA ARG A 52 -1.80 -2.42 -5.88
C ARG A 52 -1.04 -3.73 -6.03
N ALA A 53 -1.76 -4.83 -6.22
CA ALA A 53 -1.15 -6.13 -6.51
C ALA A 53 -0.33 -6.08 -7.82
N VAL A 54 0.82 -6.74 -7.80
CA VAL A 54 1.73 -6.89 -8.95
C VAL A 54 1.59 -8.28 -9.56
#